data_AF-A0A2V9G3B1-F1
#
_entry.id   AF-A0A2V9G3B1-F1
#
_cell.length_a   1.000
_cell.length_b   1.000
_cell.length_c   1.000
_cell.angle_alpha   90.00
_cell.angle_beta   90.00
_cell.angle_gamma   90.00
#
_symmetry.space_group_name_H-M   'P 1'
#
loop_
_entity.id
_entity.type
_entity.pdbx_description
1 polymer ?
#
loop_
_entity_poly.entity_id
_entity_poly.type
_entity_poly.pdbx_seq_one_letter_code
_entity_poly.pdbx_strand_id
1 'polypeptide(L)'
;MGAHAADYDGDGWLDIVRTNFSDETSTLYHNNRDGTFTDVTYLAGLGVNTQFLGWGTLFVDVDNDGWPDLFMANGHVYPEIDDKGLSSTFRERKLLYWNQHNGKFTDISVSAGPGITKPFNSHGVAAADFDNDGDVEILVNNSHDPPSLLKNYGEHGNWVMLKLVGTKSNRDGIGARVTVHVDGQQQLQEVHSGGGYISQSDFRLHFGLGKATRAETIEVQWPSGQRQVFHDVSAGKFYLIEEGRDQLDLQRIVRHSSPAHTEKRSGSKASKKES
;
A
#
# COMPACT_ATOMS: atom_id res chain seq x y z
N MET A 1 4.73 -16.73 5.19
CA MET A 1 3.63 -15.91 5.75
C MET A 1 4.16 -14.55 6.15
N GLY A 2 3.37 -13.52 5.93
CA GLY A 2 3.71 -12.15 6.25
C GLY A 2 2.72 -11.49 7.19
N ALA A 3 3.11 -10.33 7.72
CA ALA A 3 2.27 -9.51 8.57
C ALA A 3 2.49 -8.02 8.29
N HIS A 4 1.47 -7.21 8.53
CA HIS A 4 1.54 -5.76 8.42
C HIS A 4 0.66 -5.11 9.49
N ALA A 5 1.00 -3.90 9.90
CA ALA A 5 0.23 -3.15 10.88
C ALA A 5 -0.10 -1.74 10.37
N ALA A 6 -1.35 -1.32 10.55
CA ALA A 6 -1.87 0.00 10.18
C ALA A 6 -3.14 0.29 10.98
N ASP A 7 -3.50 1.57 11.09
CA ASP A 7 -4.80 2.03 11.59
C ASP A 7 -5.82 1.94 10.43
N TYR A 8 -6.44 0.76 10.24
CA TYR A 8 -7.28 0.51 9.05
C TYR A 8 -8.71 1.04 9.23
N ASP A 9 -9.15 1.25 10.47
CA ASP A 9 -10.49 1.71 10.81
C ASP A 9 -10.53 3.16 11.35
N GLY A 10 -9.39 3.85 11.35
CA GLY A 10 -9.28 5.29 11.67
C GLY A 10 -9.45 5.59 13.15
N ASP A 11 -9.20 4.61 14.01
CA ASP A 11 -9.50 4.66 15.43
C ASP A 11 -8.31 5.19 16.27
N GLY A 12 -7.16 5.40 15.62
CA GLY A 12 -5.91 5.89 16.19
C GLY A 12 -5.01 4.80 16.78
N TRP A 13 -5.29 3.51 16.52
CA TRP A 13 -4.51 2.38 16.99
C TRP A 13 -4.14 1.46 15.84
N LEU A 14 -2.92 0.90 15.88
CA LEU A 14 -2.48 -0.02 14.84
C LEU A 14 -3.10 -1.40 15.08
N ASP A 15 -3.76 -1.90 14.04
CA ASP A 15 -4.26 -3.26 13.91
C ASP A 15 -3.24 -4.13 13.18
N ILE A 16 -3.48 -5.44 13.14
CA ILE A 16 -2.54 -6.39 12.53
C ILE A 16 -3.27 -7.26 11.52
N VAL A 17 -2.75 -7.33 10.31
CA VAL A 17 -3.10 -8.37 9.34
C VAL A 17 -1.98 -9.39 9.23
N ARG A 18 -2.34 -10.66 9.09
CA ARG A 18 -1.41 -11.77 8.86
C ARG A 18 -1.92 -12.68 7.75
N THR A 19 -1.05 -13.07 6.83
CA THR A 19 -1.37 -14.11 5.84
C THR A 19 -1.16 -15.51 6.38
N ASN A 20 -1.90 -16.48 5.84
CA ASN A 20 -1.91 -17.86 6.31
C ASN A 20 -1.78 -18.86 5.16
N PHE A 21 -1.80 -20.15 5.52
CA PHE A 21 -1.71 -21.24 4.54
C PHE A 21 -3.03 -21.38 3.76
N SER A 22 -3.00 -22.06 2.62
CA SER A 22 -4.23 -22.39 1.89
C SER A 22 -5.18 -23.20 2.78
N ASP A 23 -6.47 -23.00 2.59
CA ASP A 23 -7.60 -23.47 3.42
C ASP A 23 -7.71 -22.81 4.81
N GLU A 24 -6.85 -21.84 5.12
CA GLU A 24 -7.00 -20.91 6.25
C GLU A 24 -7.38 -19.53 5.73
N THR A 25 -7.99 -18.70 6.58
CA THR A 25 -8.24 -17.28 6.26
C THR A 25 -7.02 -16.45 6.66
N SER A 26 -6.55 -15.54 5.80
CA SER A 26 -5.69 -14.44 6.26
C SER A 26 -6.39 -13.67 7.37
N THR A 27 -5.74 -13.52 8.51
CA THR A 27 -6.39 -13.05 9.74
C THR A 27 -6.21 -11.54 9.91
N LEU A 28 -7.30 -10.83 10.20
CA LEU A 28 -7.30 -9.44 10.63
C LEU A 28 -7.62 -9.35 12.12
N TYR A 29 -6.72 -8.71 12.86
CA TYR A 29 -6.78 -8.54 14.30
C TYR A 29 -7.01 -7.06 14.63
N HIS A 30 -8.18 -6.75 15.16
CA HIS A 30 -8.51 -5.41 15.66
C HIS A 30 -7.92 -5.20 17.06
N ASN A 31 -7.29 -4.05 17.29
CA ASN A 31 -6.62 -3.70 18.53
C ASN A 31 -7.63 -3.20 19.58
N ASN A 32 -7.80 -3.94 20.66
CA ASN A 32 -8.75 -3.59 21.72
C ASN A 32 -8.24 -2.46 22.65
N ARG A 33 -7.05 -1.90 22.37
CA ARG A 33 -6.42 -0.77 23.10
C ARG A 33 -6.02 -1.09 24.54
N ASP A 34 -5.98 -2.37 24.89
CA ASP A 34 -5.58 -2.87 26.21
C ASP A 34 -4.46 -3.92 26.14
N GLY A 35 -3.81 -4.03 24.98
CA GLY A 35 -2.80 -5.05 24.69
C GLY A 35 -3.36 -6.38 24.20
N THR A 36 -4.68 -6.49 24.04
CA THR A 36 -5.33 -7.65 23.41
C THR A 36 -5.85 -7.31 22.01
N PHE A 37 -6.11 -8.35 21.22
CA PHE A 37 -6.62 -8.22 19.86
C PHE A 37 -7.82 -9.15 19.64
N THR A 38 -8.78 -8.68 18.85
CA THR A 38 -9.95 -9.45 18.43
C THR A 38 -9.80 -9.88 16.98
N ASP A 39 -9.97 -11.17 16.68
CA ASP A 39 -10.06 -11.64 15.30
C ASP A 39 -11.40 -11.17 14.69
N VAL A 40 -11.30 -10.27 13.71
CA VAL A 40 -12.45 -9.69 13.00
C VAL A 40 -12.53 -10.17 11.56
N THR A 41 -11.77 -11.18 11.16
CA THR A 41 -11.57 -11.61 9.76
C THR A 41 -12.87 -11.79 8.98
N TYR A 42 -13.84 -12.51 9.55
CA TYR A 42 -15.15 -12.71 8.91
C TYR A 42 -16.03 -11.46 8.97
N LEU A 43 -15.99 -10.71 10.08
CA LEU A 43 -16.75 -9.47 10.25
C LEU A 43 -16.30 -8.40 9.25
N ALA A 44 -14.99 -8.35 8.99
CA ALA A 44 -14.34 -7.46 8.03
C ALA A 44 -14.45 -7.93 6.57
N GLY A 45 -15.06 -9.09 6.31
CA GLY A 45 -15.30 -9.58 4.95
C GLY A 45 -14.11 -10.29 4.28
N LEU A 46 -13.03 -10.59 5.02
CA LEU A 46 -11.84 -11.25 4.48
C LEU A 46 -11.98 -12.78 4.37
N GLY A 47 -13.00 -13.37 5.00
CA GLY A 47 -13.26 -14.81 4.97
C GLY A 47 -13.73 -15.38 3.63
N VAL A 48 -13.81 -14.57 2.57
CA VAL A 48 -14.31 -14.97 1.24
C VAL A 48 -13.27 -15.71 0.39
N ASN A 49 -11.98 -15.58 0.70
CA ASN A 49 -10.90 -16.28 0.01
C ASN A 49 -10.08 -17.11 1.01
N THR A 50 -10.22 -18.43 0.98
CA THR A 50 -9.44 -19.38 1.79
C THR A 50 -8.48 -20.21 0.96
N GLN A 51 -8.68 -20.28 -0.36
CA GLN A 51 -7.97 -21.19 -1.25
C GLN A 51 -6.52 -20.79 -1.55
N PHE A 52 -6.11 -19.57 -1.20
CA PHE A 52 -4.79 -19.03 -1.57
C PHE A 52 -3.78 -19.18 -0.43
N LEU A 53 -2.53 -19.45 -0.79
CA LEU A 53 -1.41 -19.48 0.15
C LEU A 53 -0.74 -18.11 0.17
N GLY A 54 -0.97 -17.35 1.24
CA GLY A 54 -0.57 -15.94 1.31
C GLY A 54 0.83 -15.70 1.88
N TRP A 55 1.55 -14.73 1.32
CA TRP A 55 2.91 -14.36 1.75
C TRP A 55 2.98 -12.89 2.17
N GLY A 56 3.40 -12.01 1.27
CA GLY A 56 3.47 -10.58 1.52
C GLY A 56 2.07 -10.00 1.66
N THR A 57 1.90 -9.08 2.62
CA THR A 57 0.68 -8.31 2.82
C THR A 57 1.03 -6.87 3.14
N LEU A 58 0.21 -5.92 2.67
CA LEU A 58 0.40 -4.49 2.86
C LEU A 58 -0.96 -3.83 3.10
N PHE A 59 -0.99 -2.92 4.07
CA PHE A 59 -1.99 -1.87 4.07
C PHE A 59 -1.47 -0.72 3.20
N VAL A 60 -2.29 -0.26 2.26
CA VAL A 60 -1.93 0.80 1.30
C VAL A 60 -3.20 1.49 0.84
N ASP A 61 -3.24 2.82 0.88
CA ASP A 61 -4.34 3.62 0.35
C ASP A 61 -4.16 3.77 -1.17
N VAL A 62 -4.89 2.99 -1.98
CA VAL A 62 -4.63 2.95 -3.43
C VAL A 62 -5.35 4.04 -4.20
N ASP A 63 -6.42 4.62 -3.66
CA ASP A 63 -7.22 5.67 -4.28
C ASP A 63 -7.09 7.04 -3.57
N ASN A 64 -6.17 7.14 -2.61
CA ASN A 64 -5.86 8.33 -1.83
C ASN A 64 -7.10 8.90 -1.10
N ASP A 65 -8.00 8.05 -0.64
CA ASP A 65 -9.22 8.45 0.07
C ASP A 65 -9.02 8.60 1.60
N GLY A 66 -7.84 8.24 2.09
CA GLY A 66 -7.45 8.30 3.49
C GLY A 66 -7.72 7.01 4.27
N TRP A 67 -8.21 5.94 3.63
CA TRP A 67 -8.48 4.64 4.25
C TRP A 67 -7.56 3.58 3.66
N PRO A 68 -6.70 2.92 4.47
CA PRO A 68 -5.82 1.90 3.94
C PRO A 68 -6.60 0.70 3.40
N ASP A 69 -6.36 0.37 2.13
CA ASP A 69 -6.77 -0.89 1.51
C ASP A 69 -5.81 -2.01 1.86
N LEU A 70 -6.16 -3.24 1.48
CA LEU A 70 -5.39 -4.42 1.82
C LEU A 70 -4.97 -5.22 0.59
N PHE A 71 -3.67 -5.30 0.37
CA PHE A 71 -3.06 -6.08 -0.71
C PHE A 71 -2.42 -7.36 -0.16
N MET A 72 -2.59 -8.50 -0.86
CA MET A 72 -1.92 -9.75 -0.54
C MET A 72 -1.28 -10.41 -1.77
N ALA A 73 -0.02 -10.79 -1.64
CA ALA A 73 0.68 -11.65 -2.58
C ALA A 73 0.50 -13.12 -2.20
N ASN A 74 0.18 -13.95 -3.18
CA ASN A 74 -0.05 -15.37 -2.98
C ASN A 74 0.78 -16.23 -3.95
N GLY A 75 0.98 -17.49 -3.57
CA GLY A 75 1.65 -18.49 -4.38
C GLY A 75 2.00 -19.73 -3.55
N HIS A 76 1.85 -20.91 -4.13
CA HIS A 76 2.02 -22.15 -3.38
C HIS A 76 3.51 -22.51 -3.21
N VAL A 77 3.84 -23.25 -2.15
CA VAL A 77 5.22 -23.70 -1.86
C VAL A 77 5.67 -24.77 -2.87
N TYR A 78 4.76 -25.69 -3.20
CA TYR A 78 5.06 -26.91 -3.96
C TYR A 78 4.51 -26.82 -5.39
N PRO A 79 5.36 -26.86 -6.44
CA PRO A 79 4.92 -26.95 -7.83
C PRO A 79 4.04 -28.16 -8.14
N GLU A 80 4.24 -29.26 -7.42
CA GLU A 80 3.54 -30.54 -7.61
C GLU A 80 2.03 -30.45 -7.33
N ILE A 81 1.58 -29.36 -6.71
CA ILE A 81 0.15 -29.10 -6.46
C ILE A 81 -0.66 -29.01 -7.76
N ASP A 82 -0.04 -28.55 -8.85
CA ASP A 82 -0.69 -28.39 -10.16
C ASP A 82 -1.20 -29.74 -10.70
N ASP A 83 -0.55 -30.84 -10.32
CA ASP A 83 -0.92 -32.21 -10.75
C ASP A 83 -1.93 -32.88 -9.80
N LYS A 84 -2.33 -32.23 -8.70
CA LYS A 84 -3.20 -32.83 -7.67
C LYS A 84 -4.69 -32.57 -7.89
N GLY A 85 -5.06 -31.70 -8.83
CA GLY A 85 -6.46 -31.34 -9.07
C GLY A 85 -7.14 -30.67 -7.87
N LEU A 86 -6.36 -29.97 -7.04
CA LEU A 86 -6.85 -29.21 -5.89
C LEU A 86 -7.28 -27.80 -6.33
N SER A 87 -7.92 -27.06 -5.42
CA SER A 87 -8.37 -25.67 -5.65
C SER A 87 -7.21 -24.66 -5.74
N SER A 88 -6.08 -24.96 -5.09
CA SER A 88 -4.85 -24.17 -5.14
C SER A 88 -3.93 -24.65 -6.28
N THR A 89 -3.14 -23.72 -6.80
CA THR A 89 -2.15 -23.96 -7.87
C THR A 89 -0.83 -23.31 -7.49
N PHE A 90 0.28 -23.70 -8.13
CA PHE A 90 1.60 -23.17 -7.81
C PHE A 90 1.69 -21.65 -7.99
N ARG A 91 1.08 -21.15 -9.08
CA ARG A 91 1.00 -19.72 -9.37
C ARG A 91 -0.41 -19.23 -9.08
N GLU A 92 -0.52 -18.30 -8.14
CA GLU A 92 -1.81 -17.78 -7.69
C GLU A 92 -1.95 -16.29 -8.06
N ARG A 93 -3.21 -15.86 -8.17
CA ARG A 93 -3.49 -14.41 -8.29
C ARG A 93 -3.16 -13.72 -6.97
N LYS A 94 -2.87 -12.43 -7.04
CA LYS A 94 -2.83 -11.57 -5.86
C LYS A 94 -4.26 -11.22 -5.45
N LEU A 95 -4.42 -10.69 -4.23
CA LEU A 95 -5.69 -10.14 -3.76
C LEU A 95 -5.55 -8.65 -3.49
N LEU A 96 -6.60 -7.90 -3.83
CA LEU A 96 -6.77 -6.51 -3.46
C LEU A 96 -8.17 -6.34 -2.87
N TYR A 97 -8.19 -5.85 -1.64
CA TYR A 97 -9.38 -5.64 -0.83
C TYR A 97 -9.55 -4.15 -0.58
N TRP A 98 -10.64 -3.58 -1.09
CA TRP A 98 -10.95 -2.16 -0.93
C TRP A 98 -11.69 -1.89 0.37
N ASN A 99 -11.24 -0.91 1.14
CA ASN A 99 -11.79 -0.54 2.43
C ASN A 99 -13.12 0.22 2.25
N GLN A 100 -14.19 -0.23 2.93
CA GLN A 100 -15.52 0.37 2.83
C GLN A 100 -15.78 1.47 3.88
N HIS A 101 -14.75 1.90 4.62
CA HIS A 101 -14.81 2.96 5.65
C HIS A 101 -15.75 2.62 6.82
N ASN A 102 -15.98 1.32 7.04
CA ASN A 102 -16.94 0.82 8.03
C ASN A 102 -16.42 -0.43 8.77
N GLY A 103 -15.10 -0.64 8.75
CA GLY A 103 -14.44 -1.83 9.30
C GLY A 103 -14.53 -3.07 8.40
N LYS A 104 -15.05 -2.94 7.17
CA LYS A 104 -15.16 -4.04 6.19
C LYS A 104 -14.41 -3.74 4.92
N PHE A 105 -14.05 -4.82 4.24
CA PHE A 105 -13.40 -4.80 2.95
C PHE A 105 -14.23 -5.50 1.88
N THR A 106 -14.06 -5.07 0.62
CA THR A 106 -14.58 -5.74 -0.58
C THR A 106 -13.45 -6.31 -1.40
N ASP A 107 -13.53 -7.59 -1.79
CA ASP A 107 -12.61 -8.15 -2.78
C ASP A 107 -12.87 -7.50 -4.15
N ILE A 108 -11.93 -6.66 -4.59
CA ILE A 108 -11.95 -6.01 -5.91
C ILE A 108 -10.92 -6.63 -6.87
N SER A 109 -10.33 -7.77 -6.52
CA SER A 109 -9.19 -8.36 -7.22
C SER A 109 -9.47 -8.62 -8.69
N VAL A 110 -10.68 -9.04 -9.05
CA VAL A 110 -11.07 -9.33 -10.44
C VAL A 110 -11.18 -8.06 -11.28
N SER A 111 -11.71 -6.98 -10.70
CA SER A 111 -11.89 -5.69 -11.37
C SER A 111 -10.63 -4.82 -11.37
N ALA A 112 -9.67 -5.08 -10.48
CA ALA A 112 -8.41 -4.35 -10.38
C ALA A 112 -7.42 -4.59 -11.54
N GLY A 113 -7.74 -5.53 -12.45
CA GLY A 113 -7.04 -5.70 -13.71
C GLY A 113 -5.89 -6.73 -13.70
N PRO A 114 -5.07 -6.79 -14.76
CA PRO A 114 -4.10 -7.86 -14.98
C PRO A 114 -2.93 -7.86 -14.00
N GLY A 115 -2.61 -6.72 -13.38
CA GLY A 115 -1.57 -6.65 -12.34
C GLY A 115 -1.90 -7.52 -11.12
N ILE A 116 -3.19 -7.61 -10.77
CA ILE A 116 -3.68 -8.41 -9.64
C ILE A 116 -4.03 -9.84 -10.08
N THR A 117 -4.77 -9.96 -11.19
CA THR A 117 -5.36 -11.24 -11.63
C THR A 117 -4.38 -12.19 -12.28
N LYS A 118 -3.26 -11.72 -12.85
CA LYS A 118 -2.29 -12.60 -13.50
C LYS A 118 -1.61 -13.50 -12.46
N PRO A 119 -1.67 -14.84 -12.62
CA PRO A 119 -1.11 -15.75 -11.66
C PRO A 119 0.43 -15.74 -11.71
N PHE A 120 1.04 -15.64 -10.53
CA PHE A 120 2.48 -15.76 -10.31
C PHE A 120 2.70 -16.47 -8.98
N ASN A 121 3.89 -16.99 -8.73
CA ASN A 121 4.24 -17.42 -7.38
C ASN A 121 4.80 -16.19 -6.61
N SER A 122 3.92 -15.36 -6.06
CA SER A 122 4.28 -14.03 -5.51
C SER A 122 4.53 -14.11 -4.00
N HIS A 123 5.72 -13.69 -3.54
CA HIS A 123 6.08 -13.78 -2.12
C HIS A 123 6.33 -12.40 -1.48
N GLY A 124 7.33 -11.67 -1.97
CA GLY A 124 7.75 -10.38 -1.39
C GLY A 124 6.93 -9.23 -1.94
N VAL A 125 6.67 -8.22 -1.12
CA VAL A 125 5.87 -7.04 -1.47
C VAL A 125 6.44 -5.80 -0.79
N ALA A 126 6.50 -4.69 -1.52
CA ALA A 126 6.88 -3.38 -0.98
C ALA A 126 6.07 -2.29 -1.69
N ALA A 127 5.63 -1.29 -0.94
CA ALA A 127 4.94 -0.12 -1.48
C ALA A 127 5.88 1.11 -1.50
N ALA A 128 5.77 1.91 -2.56
CA ALA A 128 6.43 3.19 -2.70
C ALA A 128 5.75 4.02 -3.79
N ASP A 129 5.63 5.33 -3.60
CA ASP A 129 5.42 6.25 -4.73
C ASP A 129 6.77 6.43 -5.44
N PHE A 130 6.98 5.62 -6.48
CA PHE A 130 8.29 5.40 -7.08
C PHE A 130 8.69 6.56 -7.99
N ASP A 131 7.75 7.13 -8.72
CA ASP A 131 7.99 8.27 -9.62
C ASP A 131 7.57 9.62 -9.04
N ASN A 132 7.11 9.64 -7.78
CA ASN A 132 6.73 10.83 -7.01
C ASN A 132 5.57 11.58 -7.68
N ASP A 133 4.56 10.83 -8.11
CA ASP A 133 3.34 11.37 -8.70
C ASP A 133 2.16 11.47 -7.75
N GLY A 134 2.23 10.81 -6.60
CA GLY A 134 1.16 10.70 -5.63
C GLY A 134 0.43 9.38 -5.63
N ASP A 135 0.71 8.53 -6.62
CA ASP A 135 0.12 7.22 -6.73
C ASP A 135 1.10 6.19 -6.16
N VAL A 136 0.65 5.43 -5.18
CA VAL A 136 1.52 4.42 -4.57
C VAL A 136 1.61 3.21 -5.50
N GLU A 137 2.83 2.87 -5.92
CA GLU A 137 3.10 1.61 -6.61
C GLU A 137 3.41 0.48 -5.63
N ILE A 138 3.13 -0.75 -6.10
CA ILE A 138 3.45 -1.97 -5.36
C ILE A 138 4.46 -2.78 -6.18
N LEU A 139 5.66 -2.98 -5.64
CA LEU A 139 6.65 -3.90 -6.18
C LEU A 139 6.41 -5.30 -5.59
N VAL A 140 6.23 -6.28 -6.47
CA VAL A 140 6.01 -7.69 -6.11
C VAL A 140 7.19 -8.53 -6.57
N ASN A 141 7.82 -9.24 -5.64
CA ASN A 141 8.83 -10.23 -5.94
C ASN A 141 8.17 -11.59 -6.22
N ASN A 142 8.31 -12.07 -7.46
CA ASN A 142 7.78 -13.36 -7.89
C ASN A 142 8.88 -14.43 -7.83
N SER A 143 8.65 -15.48 -7.06
CA SER A 143 9.52 -16.65 -7.05
C SER A 143 9.52 -17.29 -8.45
N HIS A 144 10.72 -17.50 -9.01
CA HIS A 144 10.94 -18.09 -10.35
C HIS A 144 10.46 -17.27 -11.54
N ASP A 145 10.07 -16.01 -11.35
CA ASP A 145 9.62 -15.10 -12.41
C ASP A 145 10.20 -13.69 -12.18
N PRO A 146 10.30 -12.82 -13.20
CA PRO A 146 10.70 -11.43 -12.99
C PRO A 146 9.79 -10.70 -11.98
N PRO A 147 10.31 -9.71 -11.23
CA PRO A 147 9.47 -8.90 -10.35
C PRO A 147 8.43 -8.13 -11.16
N SER A 148 7.29 -7.85 -10.54
CA SER A 148 6.22 -7.03 -11.13
C SER A 148 6.17 -5.69 -10.41
N LEU A 149 6.24 -4.59 -11.17
CA LEU A 149 5.89 -3.26 -10.65
C LEU A 149 4.43 -3.00 -11.02
N LEU A 150 3.57 -2.94 -10.02
CA LEU A 150 2.15 -2.65 -10.19
C LEU A 150 1.95 -1.14 -10.08
N LYS A 151 1.61 -0.51 -11.20
CA LYS A 151 1.24 0.91 -11.25
C LYS A 151 -0.28 1.04 -11.29
N ASN A 152 -0.81 1.87 -10.40
CA ASN A 152 -2.22 2.21 -10.39
C ASN A 152 -2.49 3.28 -11.46
N TYR A 153 -3.56 3.11 -12.22
CA TYR A 153 -4.04 4.07 -13.21
C TYR A 153 -5.50 4.47 -12.95
N GLY A 154 -6.04 4.11 -11.78
CA GLY A 154 -7.37 4.49 -11.34
C GLY A 154 -7.47 5.96 -11.00
N GLU A 155 -8.70 6.40 -10.68
CA GLU A 155 -8.90 7.70 -10.08
C GLU A 155 -8.31 7.72 -8.66
N HIS A 156 -7.75 8.87 -8.30
CA HIS A 156 -7.00 9.06 -7.07
C HIS A 156 -7.29 10.44 -6.52
N GLY A 157 -7.43 10.51 -5.20
CA GLY A 157 -7.51 11.73 -4.43
C GLY A 157 -6.18 12.50 -4.37
N ASN A 158 -6.26 13.65 -3.73
CA ASN A 158 -5.12 14.43 -3.27
C ASN A 158 -4.35 13.65 -2.21
N TRP A 159 -3.09 14.01 -2.00
CA TRP A 159 -2.20 13.30 -1.09
C TRP A 159 -1.23 14.25 -0.40
N VAL A 160 -0.58 13.79 0.66
CA VAL A 160 0.63 14.41 1.20
C VAL A 160 1.62 13.32 1.60
N MET A 161 2.90 13.53 1.28
CA MET A 161 3.95 12.58 1.62
C MET A 161 4.97 13.20 2.55
N LEU A 162 5.43 12.43 3.52
CA LEU A 162 6.29 12.90 4.60
C LEU A 162 7.52 11.99 4.73
N LYS A 163 8.71 12.60 4.71
CA LYS A 163 9.96 11.94 5.12
C LYS A 163 10.36 12.49 6.48
N LEU A 164 10.52 11.61 7.45
CA LEU A 164 11.00 11.98 8.77
C LEU A 164 12.51 11.76 8.87
N VAL A 165 13.20 12.70 9.53
CA VAL A 165 14.64 12.59 9.83
C VAL A 165 14.86 12.84 11.31
N GLY A 166 15.22 11.79 12.05
CA GLY A 166 15.55 11.89 13.47
C GLY A 166 16.88 12.60 13.70
N THR A 167 16.95 13.35 14.80
CA THR A 167 18.17 14.02 15.28
C THR A 167 18.56 13.59 16.69
N LYS A 168 17.56 13.32 17.54
CA LYS A 168 17.69 12.65 18.84
C LYS A 168 17.26 11.19 18.74
N SER A 169 16.18 10.93 18.02
CA SER A 169 15.71 9.61 17.59
C SER A 169 16.63 9.03 16.51
N ASN A 170 16.41 7.77 16.12
CA ASN A 170 17.18 7.17 15.01
C ASN A 170 16.98 7.97 13.70
N ARG A 171 18.00 7.99 12.85
CA ARG A 171 18.05 8.89 11.67
C ARG A 171 16.93 8.66 10.67
N ASP A 172 16.46 7.42 10.55
CA ASP A 172 15.36 7.06 9.66
C ASP A 172 13.97 7.35 10.27
N GLY A 173 13.91 7.83 11.52
CA GLY A 173 12.66 8.15 12.19
C GLY A 173 11.83 6.93 12.59
N ILE A 174 12.40 5.71 12.56
CA ILE A 174 11.67 4.46 12.87
C ILE A 174 11.03 4.55 14.26
N GLY A 175 9.75 4.22 14.35
CA GLY A 175 8.90 4.32 15.55
C GLY A 175 8.25 5.69 15.72
N ALA A 176 8.54 6.69 14.88
CA ALA A 176 7.81 7.96 14.89
C ALA A 176 6.42 7.74 14.33
N ARG A 177 5.43 8.31 15.02
CA ARG A 177 4.01 8.26 14.64
C ARG A 177 3.58 9.59 14.09
N VAL A 178 2.85 9.56 12.98
CA VAL A 178 2.27 10.74 12.36
C VAL A 178 0.78 10.62 12.31
N THR A 179 0.11 11.61 12.90
CA THR A 179 -1.33 11.77 12.82
C THR A 179 -1.65 12.92 11.89
N VAL A 180 -2.47 12.65 10.87
CA VAL A 180 -2.98 13.66 9.93
C VAL A 180 -4.47 13.85 10.18
N HIS A 181 -4.91 15.10 10.35
CA HIS A 181 -6.33 15.45 10.39
C HIS A 181 -6.74 16.17 9.11
N VAL A 182 -7.83 15.71 8.50
CA VAL A 182 -8.35 16.25 7.24
C VAL A 182 -9.86 15.97 7.14
N ASP A 183 -10.66 16.99 6.81
CA ASP A 183 -12.11 16.89 6.62
C ASP A 183 -12.84 16.20 7.80
N GLY A 184 -12.37 16.43 9.03
CA GLY A 184 -12.92 15.81 10.25
C GLY A 184 -12.56 14.34 10.46
N GLN A 185 -11.72 13.76 9.59
CA GLN A 185 -11.15 12.41 9.73
C GLN A 185 -9.73 12.49 10.31
N GLN A 186 -9.28 11.38 10.89
CA GLN A 186 -7.94 11.18 11.41
C GLN A 186 -7.30 9.97 10.73
N GLN A 187 -6.03 10.09 10.37
CA GLN A 187 -5.21 8.98 9.88
C GLN A 187 -3.94 8.88 10.73
N LEU A 188 -3.62 7.68 11.20
CA LEU A 188 -2.36 7.40 11.91
C LEU A 188 -1.47 6.48 11.07
N GLN A 189 -0.22 6.88 10.86
CA GLN A 189 0.82 5.98 10.37
C GLN A 189 2.07 6.04 11.25
N GLU A 190 2.84 4.95 11.25
CA GLU A 190 4.11 4.84 11.95
C GLU A 190 5.21 4.59 10.93
N VAL A 191 6.35 5.28 11.06
CA VAL A 191 7.54 4.90 10.29
C VAL A 191 8.05 3.59 10.87
N HIS A 192 7.84 2.50 10.17
CA HIS A 192 8.23 1.17 10.64
C HIS A 192 9.26 0.49 9.74
N SER A 193 10.04 -0.42 10.33
CA SER A 193 10.92 -1.30 9.60
C SER A 193 10.39 -2.73 9.65
N GLY A 194 10.41 -3.38 8.49
CA GLY A 194 9.83 -4.69 8.27
C GLY A 194 8.34 -4.60 7.95
N GLY A 195 7.92 -5.38 6.98
CA GLY A 195 6.51 -5.52 6.60
C GLY A 195 6.35 -6.64 5.58
N GLY A 196 5.15 -7.22 5.53
CA GLY A 196 4.83 -8.32 4.64
C GLY A 196 5.73 -9.53 4.91
N TYR A 197 6.45 -10.01 3.89
CA TYR A 197 7.31 -11.18 3.96
C TYR A 197 8.72 -10.86 3.42
N ILE A 198 9.72 -10.82 4.31
CA ILE A 198 11.14 -10.54 3.98
C ILE A 198 11.27 -9.33 3.04
N SER A 199 10.53 -8.27 3.33
CA SER A 199 10.39 -7.09 2.48
C SER A 199 10.36 -5.81 3.31
N GLN A 200 10.52 -4.66 2.64
CA GLN A 200 10.50 -3.34 3.25
C GLN A 200 9.90 -2.34 2.25
N SER A 201 8.82 -1.67 2.65
CA SER A 201 8.26 -0.51 1.93
C SER A 201 9.12 0.73 2.14
N ASP A 202 8.88 1.77 1.34
CA ASP A 202 9.48 3.08 1.56
C ASP A 202 9.24 3.58 2.99
N PHE A 203 10.23 4.26 3.59
CA PHE A 203 10.06 4.88 4.92
C PHE A 203 9.26 6.19 4.86
N ARG A 204 9.01 6.72 3.66
CA ARG A 204 8.14 7.87 3.48
C ARG A 204 6.70 7.46 3.76
N LEU A 205 6.05 8.23 4.62
CA LEU A 205 4.63 8.06 4.92
C LEU A 205 3.81 8.78 3.84
N HIS A 206 2.80 8.11 3.31
CA HIS A 206 1.89 8.65 2.30
C HIS A 206 0.48 8.66 2.90
N PHE A 207 -0.16 9.83 2.88
CA PHE A 207 -1.52 10.03 3.36
C PHE A 207 -2.41 10.48 2.21
N GLY A 208 -3.48 9.74 1.92
CA GLY A 208 -4.57 10.20 1.06
C GLY A 208 -5.38 11.28 1.74
N LEU A 209 -5.79 12.29 0.98
CA LEU A 209 -6.56 13.45 1.45
C LEU A 209 -7.91 13.56 0.73
N GLY A 210 -8.27 12.56 -0.10
CA GLY A 210 -9.48 12.56 -0.90
C GLY A 210 -9.58 13.81 -1.77
N LYS A 211 -10.60 14.64 -1.54
CA LYS A 211 -10.79 15.90 -2.30
C LYS A 211 -10.17 17.11 -1.62
N ALA A 212 -9.68 16.98 -0.38
CA ALA A 212 -9.13 18.09 0.37
C ALA A 212 -7.83 18.59 -0.27
N THR A 213 -7.68 19.91 -0.34
CA THR A 213 -6.48 20.55 -0.92
C THR A 213 -5.39 20.84 0.11
N ARG A 214 -5.67 20.54 1.38
CA ARG A 214 -4.75 20.69 2.52
C ARG A 214 -5.14 19.73 3.64
N ALA A 215 -4.16 19.30 4.41
CA ALA A 215 -4.39 18.73 5.74
C ALA A 215 -4.54 19.88 6.76
N GLU A 216 -5.47 19.74 7.69
CA GLU A 216 -5.71 20.72 8.76
C GLU A 216 -4.55 20.73 9.74
N THR A 217 -4.13 19.54 10.18
CA THR A 217 -2.96 19.34 11.03
C THR A 217 -2.17 18.11 10.62
N ILE A 218 -0.86 18.19 10.80
CA ILE A 218 0.06 17.05 10.78
C ILE A 218 0.82 17.07 12.09
N GLU A 219 0.62 16.06 12.91
CA GLU A 219 1.29 15.88 14.19
C GLU A 219 2.31 14.76 14.09
N VAL A 220 3.55 15.02 14.50
CA VAL A 220 4.62 14.01 14.60
C VAL A 220 4.93 13.79 16.07
N GLN A 221 4.75 12.55 16.53
CA GLN A 221 5.20 12.06 17.83
C GLN A 221 6.46 11.21 17.61
N TRP A 222 7.61 11.74 18.06
CA TRP A 222 8.91 11.10 17.91
C TRP A 222 9.19 10.07 19.01
N PRO A 223 10.02 9.04 18.74
CA PRO A 223 10.50 8.10 19.76
C PRO A 223 11.21 8.75 20.94
N SER A 224 11.84 9.92 20.73
CA SER A 224 12.45 10.72 21.79
C SER A 224 11.45 11.32 22.79
N GLY A 225 10.14 11.21 22.52
CA GLY A 225 9.07 11.86 23.24
C GLY A 225 8.75 13.27 22.73
N GLN A 226 9.55 13.83 21.81
CA GLN A 226 9.27 15.12 21.21
C GLN A 226 7.99 15.06 20.36
N ARG A 227 7.23 16.16 20.39
CA ARG A 227 6.03 16.36 19.58
C ARG A 227 6.19 17.60 18.71
N GLN A 228 5.83 17.51 17.44
CA GLN A 228 5.78 18.64 16.50
C GLN A 228 4.41 18.67 15.83
N VAL A 229 3.88 19.87 15.60
CA VAL A 229 2.58 20.06 14.95
C VAL A 229 2.72 21.10 13.86
N PHE A 230 2.21 20.77 12.69
CA PHE A 230 2.12 21.65 11.54
C PHE A 230 0.66 21.85 11.17
N HIS A 231 0.33 23.03 10.68
CA HIS A 231 -1.04 23.42 10.34
C HIS A 231 -1.14 23.81 8.86
N ASP A 232 -2.32 23.65 8.27
CA ASP A 232 -2.64 24.10 6.90
C ASP A 232 -1.65 23.58 5.84
N VAL A 233 -1.29 22.29 5.92
CA VAL A 233 -0.28 21.69 5.06
C VAL A 233 -0.86 21.37 3.69
N SER A 234 -0.29 21.94 2.62
CA SER A 234 -0.84 21.81 1.26
C SER A 234 -0.72 20.39 0.71
N ALA A 235 -1.76 19.95 0.00
CA ALA A 235 -1.77 18.68 -0.70
C ALA A 235 -0.91 18.68 -1.98
N GLY A 236 -0.63 17.49 -2.52
CA GLY A 236 0.16 17.25 -3.72
C GLY A 236 1.63 17.57 -3.53
N LYS A 237 2.14 17.39 -2.31
CA LYS A 237 3.49 17.81 -1.90
C LYS A 237 4.19 16.72 -1.10
N PHE A 238 5.51 16.69 -1.28
CA PHE A 238 6.42 15.88 -0.49
C PHE A 238 7.20 16.80 0.47
N TYR A 239 7.08 16.56 1.77
CA TYR A 239 7.77 17.32 2.81
C TYR A 239 8.79 16.47 3.55
N LEU A 240 9.91 17.09 3.92
CA LEU A 240 10.85 16.56 4.90
C LEU A 240 10.59 17.25 6.24
N ILE A 241 10.52 16.45 7.30
CA ILE A 241 10.38 16.91 8.68
C ILE A 241 11.60 16.45 9.46
N GLU A 242 12.38 17.40 9.95
CA GLU A 242 13.52 17.14 10.81
C GLU A 242 13.12 17.27 12.28
N GLU A 243 13.47 16.28 13.09
CA GLU A 243 13.14 16.24 14.51
C GLU A 243 13.67 17.47 15.24
N GLY A 244 12.75 18.22 15.84
CA GLY A 244 13.02 19.42 16.63
C GLY A 244 13.18 20.70 15.84
N ARG A 245 12.91 20.67 14.53
CA ARG A 245 12.87 21.86 13.67
C ARG A 245 11.43 22.16 13.26
N ASP A 246 10.91 23.31 13.68
CA ASP A 246 9.52 23.74 13.42
C ASP A 246 9.31 24.28 11.99
N GLN A 247 9.77 23.53 11.00
CA GLN A 247 9.64 23.86 9.59
C GLN A 247 9.40 22.60 8.76
N LEU A 248 8.45 22.68 7.82
CA LEU A 248 8.29 21.71 6.75
C LEU A 248 9.20 22.08 5.57
N ASP A 249 10.18 21.24 5.27
CA ASP A 249 11.08 21.45 4.14
C ASP A 249 10.48 20.80 2.88
N LEU A 250 9.86 21.62 2.03
CA LEU A 250 9.30 21.16 0.76
C LEU A 250 10.40 20.57 -0.14
N GLN A 251 10.24 19.29 -0.49
CA GLN A 251 11.13 18.60 -1.40
C GLN A 251 10.70 18.86 -2.84
N ARG A 252 11.65 19.30 -3.68
CA ARG A 252 11.40 19.51 -5.11
C ARG A 252 11.57 18.18 -5.83
N ILE A 253 10.46 17.66 -6.33
CA ILE A 253 10.45 16.49 -7.21
C ILE A 253 10.87 16.97 -8.61
N VAL A 254 12.10 16.63 -9.04
CA VAL A 254 12.54 16.90 -10.41
C VAL A 254 12.06 15.76 -11.30
N ARG A 255 10.88 15.91 -11.92
CA ARG A 255 10.39 14.95 -12.92
C ARG A 255 11.20 15.11 -14.21
N HIS A 256 12.00 14.11 -14.55
CA HIS A 256 12.54 13.99 -15.91
C HIS A 256 11.44 13.40 -16.78
N SER A 257 10.74 14.25 -17.55
CA SER A 257 9.81 13.76 -18.57
C SER A 257 10.60 13.01 -19.64
N SER A 258 10.42 11.69 -19.72
CA SER A 258 10.88 10.94 -20.88
C SER A 258 10.04 11.35 -22.09
N PRO A 259 10.65 11.64 -23.26
CA PRO A 259 9.90 12.04 -24.44
C PRO A 259 8.95 10.92 -24.87
N ALA A 260 7.69 11.29 -25.13
CA ALA A 260 6.65 10.36 -25.56
C ALA A 260 7.13 9.49 -26.73
N HIS A 261 7.13 8.17 -26.55
CA HIS A 261 7.31 7.23 -27.65
C HIS A 261 6.13 7.37 -28.61
N THR A 262 6.32 8.13 -29.68
CA THR A 262 5.39 8.17 -30.80
C THR A 262 5.61 6.90 -31.63
N GLU A 263 4.79 5.88 -31.39
CA GLU A 263 4.68 4.75 -32.32
C GLU A 263 4.18 5.28 -33.67
N LYS A 264 5.08 5.33 -34.65
CA LYS A 264 4.70 5.49 -36.05
C LYS A 264 3.91 4.26 -36.48
N ARG A 265 2.59 4.36 -36.50
CA ARG A 265 1.73 3.43 -37.26
C ARG A 265 2.12 3.52 -38.74
N SER A 266 2.85 2.53 -39.24
CA SER A 266 3.10 2.35 -40.66
C SER A 266 1.80 1.97 -41.36
N GLY A 267 1.18 2.92 -42.05
CA GLY A 267 0.04 2.67 -42.93
C GLY A 267 0.46 1.84 -44.13
N SER A 268 -0.01 0.59 -44.20
CA SER A 268 0.01 -0.24 -45.40
C SER A 268 -0.93 0.35 -46.44
N LYS A 269 -0.38 0.99 -47.49
CA LYS A 269 -1.11 1.28 -48.73
C LYS A 269 -1.17 0.01 -49.57
N ALA A 270 -2.34 -0.64 -49.62
CA ALA A 270 -2.65 -1.63 -50.64
C ALA A 270 -2.85 -0.92 -51.98
N SER A 271 -1.93 -1.14 -52.93
CA SER A 271 -2.10 -0.74 -54.32
C SER A 271 -3.06 -1.69 -55.02
N LYS A 272 -4.21 -1.18 -55.47
CA LYS A 272 -5.00 -1.78 -56.56
C LYS A 272 -4.14 -1.81 -57.82
N LYS A 273 -4.01 -2.97 -58.45
CA LYS A 273 -3.64 -3.09 -59.86
C LYS A 273 -4.81 -3.72 -60.59
N GLU A 274 -5.40 -2.95 -61.48
CA GLU A 274 -6.20 -3.42 -62.60
C GLU A 274 -5.26 -3.95 -63.68
N SER A 275 -5.52 -5.18 -64.14
CA SER A 275 -5.43 -5.64 -65.54
C SER A 275 -5.81 -7.12 -65.58
#